data_AF-X1D7V5-F1
#
_entry.id   AF-X1D7V5-F1
#
_cell.length_a   1.000
_cell.length_b   1.000
_cell.length_c   1.000
_cell.angle_alpha   90.00
_cell.angle_beta   90.00
_cell.angle_gamma   90.00
#
_symmetry.space_group_name_H-M   'P 1'
#
loop_
_entity.id
_entity.type
_entity.pdbx_description
1 polymer ?
#
loop_
_entity_poly.entity_id
_entity_poly.type
_entity_poly.pdbx_seq_one_letter_code
_entity_poly.pdbx_strand_id
1 'polypeptide(L)'
;KLDDFTVELTLKKPNPRFHLIRECFPAVRIWGGVTILPKHVWEGKDPVKFNNYPPVGTGPYRLLSSSETAFVYERRDNWWGTEQYGVKPAPRYVVYQYFGPETSVAIGLTTNDIDSPAIGILSLGTYLEVKRKNPYVTAWHAKAPHAWLDPCPRGLMIQNAKSPWDQKEARWAISYLIDRDAVVTLAYEGTTSPSWGPYPYYKGLDPYFATIQDLIEKYPTTKYDPAKAEEIFKSLGFNKGTDGVWVMG
;
A
#
# COMPACT_ATOMS: atom_id res chain seq x y z
N LYS A 1 30.57 2.66 -14.75
CA LYS A 1 30.13 2.75 -16.16
C LYS A 1 31.24 2.11 -16.98
N LEU A 2 30.94 1.04 -17.71
CA LEU A 2 31.91 0.41 -18.62
C LEU A 2 31.85 1.08 -20.00
N ASP A 3 30.64 1.38 -20.48
CA ASP A 3 30.38 2.15 -21.70
C ASP A 3 29.00 2.87 -21.61
N ASP A 4 28.53 3.47 -22.71
CA ASP A 4 27.28 4.24 -22.76
C ASP A 4 26.02 3.43 -22.41
N PHE A 5 26.05 2.11 -22.58
CA PHE A 5 24.92 1.20 -22.35
C PHE A 5 25.20 0.14 -21.28
N THR A 6 26.42 0.10 -20.73
CA THR A 6 26.85 -0.93 -19.77
C THR A 6 27.24 -0.34 -18.41
N VAL A 7 26.57 -0.83 -17.36
CA VAL A 7 26.88 -0.51 -15.96
C VAL A 7 27.30 -1.78 -15.23
N GLU A 8 28.48 -1.75 -14.61
CA GLU A 8 28.94 -2.77 -13.68
C GLU A 8 28.61 -2.36 -12.23
N LEU A 9 28.03 -3.29 -11.47
CA LEU A 9 27.69 -3.11 -10.06
C LEU A 9 28.48 -4.10 -9.21
N THR A 10 29.58 -3.64 -8.62
CA THR A 10 30.41 -4.45 -7.69
C THR A 10 29.94 -4.26 -6.26
N LEU A 11 29.47 -5.34 -5.64
CA LEU A 11 28.99 -5.32 -4.25
C LEU A 11 30.16 -5.38 -3.27
N LYS A 12 30.08 -4.63 -2.16
CA LYS A 12 31.12 -4.64 -1.09
C LYS A 12 31.24 -5.98 -0.36
N LYS A 13 30.19 -6.80 -0.41
CA LYS A 13 30.12 -8.15 0.17
C LYS A 13 29.10 -9.00 -0.60
N PRO A 14 29.19 -10.34 -0.56
CA PRO A 14 28.18 -11.20 -1.15
C PRO A 14 26.77 -10.85 -0.62
N ASN A 15 25.82 -10.64 -1.52
CA ASN A 15 24.41 -10.41 -1.19
C ASN A 15 23.49 -11.12 -2.22
N PRO A 16 23.11 -12.38 -1.98
CA PRO A 16 22.26 -13.14 -2.90
C PRO A 16 20.86 -12.52 -3.04
N ARG A 17 20.43 -11.70 -2.06
CA ARG A 17 19.15 -10.99 -2.10
C ARG A 17 19.19 -9.73 -2.97
N PHE A 18 20.34 -9.34 -3.52
CA PHE A 18 20.46 -8.13 -4.35
C PHE A 18 19.45 -8.08 -5.50
N HIS A 19 19.22 -9.22 -6.16
CA HIS A 19 18.21 -9.36 -7.22
C HIS A 19 16.76 -9.25 -6.72
N LEU A 20 16.54 -9.35 -5.41
CA LEU A 20 15.24 -9.21 -4.75
C LEU A 20 15.06 -7.83 -4.11
N ILE A 21 16.06 -6.95 -4.19
CA ILE A 21 15.95 -5.58 -3.69
C ILE A 21 15.15 -4.78 -4.71
N ARG A 22 13.97 -4.31 -4.31
CA ARG A 22 13.04 -3.56 -5.17
C ARG A 22 13.68 -2.32 -5.82
N GLU A 23 14.64 -1.68 -5.14
CA GLU A 23 15.38 -0.52 -5.65
C GLU A 23 16.44 -0.90 -6.69
N CYS A 24 16.79 -2.18 -6.82
CA CYS A 24 17.81 -2.67 -7.75
C CYS A 24 17.20 -3.40 -8.93
N PHE A 25 16.24 -4.29 -8.69
CA PHE A 25 15.53 -4.99 -9.74
C PHE A 25 14.06 -5.06 -9.37
N PRO A 26 13.14 -5.01 -10.35
CA PRO A 26 11.70 -5.12 -10.09
C PRO A 26 11.35 -6.54 -9.61
N ALA A 27 11.62 -6.82 -8.34
CA ALA A 27 11.24 -8.06 -7.67
C ALA A 27 9.72 -8.16 -7.49
N VAL A 28 9.05 -7.00 -7.39
CA VAL A 28 7.60 -6.86 -7.44
C VAL A 28 7.22 -6.29 -8.80
N ARG A 29 6.41 -7.00 -9.59
CA ARG A 29 6.05 -6.61 -10.96
C ARG A 29 5.18 -5.34 -11.06
N ILE A 30 4.60 -4.89 -9.94
CA ILE A 30 3.72 -3.72 -9.90
C ILE A 30 4.45 -2.43 -9.49
N TRP A 31 5.65 -2.52 -8.89
CA TRP A 31 6.38 -1.35 -8.39
C TRP A 31 7.86 -1.69 -8.10
N GLY A 32 8.76 -0.80 -8.51
CA GLY A 32 10.20 -0.91 -8.26
C GLY A 32 11.04 -0.98 -9.53
N GLY A 33 12.36 -1.06 -9.35
CA GLY A 33 13.40 -0.97 -10.36
C GLY A 33 14.45 0.09 -10.00
N VAL A 34 15.62 0.03 -10.63
CA VAL A 34 16.61 1.11 -10.50
C VAL A 34 16.01 2.40 -11.04
N THR A 35 15.75 3.36 -10.16
CA THR A 35 15.37 4.71 -10.57
C THR A 35 16.60 5.45 -11.07
N ILE A 36 16.72 5.57 -12.39
CA ILE A 36 17.80 6.34 -13.02
C ILE A 36 17.44 7.83 -13.01
N LEU A 37 18.30 8.64 -12.40
CA LEU A 37 18.17 10.09 -12.41
C LEU A 37 19.02 10.72 -13.54
N PRO A 38 18.51 11.76 -14.23
CA PRO A 38 19.23 12.40 -15.32
C PRO A 38 20.39 13.24 -14.79
N LYS A 39 21.63 12.76 -14.95
CA LYS A 39 22.85 13.46 -14.50
C LYS A 39 22.87 14.93 -14.94
N HIS A 40 22.50 15.24 -16.18
CA HIS A 40 22.50 16.59 -16.72
C HIS A 40 21.51 17.57 -16.03
N VAL A 41 20.56 17.07 -15.24
CA VAL A 41 19.66 17.88 -14.41
C VAL A 41 20.17 17.97 -12.96
N TRP A 42 20.70 16.87 -12.44
CA TRP A 42 21.01 16.71 -11.01
C TRP A 42 22.46 17.00 -10.63
N GLU A 43 23.40 17.05 -11.58
CA GLU A 43 24.80 17.34 -11.30
C GLU A 43 24.95 18.71 -10.62
N GLY A 44 25.64 18.75 -9.48
CA GLY A 44 25.83 19.95 -8.67
C GLY A 44 24.59 20.42 -7.89
N LYS A 45 23.49 19.67 -7.89
CA LYS A 45 22.27 19.99 -7.11
C LYS A 45 22.26 19.27 -5.76
N ASP A 46 21.78 19.96 -4.73
CA ASP A 46 21.44 19.35 -3.44
C ASP A 46 20.10 18.60 -3.60
N PRO A 47 20.08 17.26 -3.45
CA PRO A 47 18.88 16.48 -3.71
C PRO A 47 17.75 16.72 -2.70
N VAL A 48 18.04 17.36 -1.57
CA VAL A 48 17.04 17.71 -0.55
C VAL A 48 16.40 19.07 -0.83
N LYS A 49 17.09 19.96 -1.57
CA LYS A 49 16.64 21.35 -1.81
C LYS A 49 16.18 21.61 -3.23
N PHE A 50 16.65 20.83 -4.21
CA PHE A 50 16.30 21.06 -5.61
C PHE A 50 14.89 20.57 -5.92
N ASN A 51 14.00 21.49 -6.31
CA ASN A 51 12.59 21.21 -6.55
C ASN A 51 12.31 20.25 -7.74
N ASN A 52 13.26 20.07 -8.67
CA ASN A 52 13.10 19.22 -9.86
C ASN A 52 11.79 19.50 -10.64
N TYR A 53 11.49 20.79 -10.88
CA TYR A 53 10.30 21.23 -11.60
C TYR A 53 10.68 21.99 -12.89
N PRO A 54 10.19 21.57 -14.07
CA PRO A 54 9.40 20.36 -14.33
C PRO A 54 10.27 19.09 -14.21
N PRO A 55 9.72 17.96 -13.74
CA PRO A 55 10.49 16.74 -13.54
C PRO A 55 10.86 16.09 -14.87
N VAL A 56 12.11 15.64 -14.97
CA VAL A 56 12.61 14.84 -16.11
C VAL A 56 12.73 13.38 -15.68
N GLY A 57 12.08 12.49 -16.42
CA GLY A 57 12.12 11.05 -16.22
C GLY A 57 12.03 10.28 -17.54
N THR A 58 12.19 8.96 -17.48
CA THR A 58 12.24 8.06 -18.66
C THR A 58 10.89 7.48 -19.05
N GLY A 59 9.83 7.78 -18.30
CA GLY A 59 8.49 7.24 -18.53
C GLY A 59 7.78 7.83 -19.78
N PRO A 60 6.64 7.24 -20.17
CA PRO A 60 5.90 7.63 -21.37
C PRO A 60 5.12 8.94 -21.25
N TYR A 61 5.11 9.58 -20.08
CA TYR A 61 4.43 10.85 -19.85
C TYR A 61 5.40 11.92 -19.31
N ARG A 62 5.03 13.19 -19.50
CA ARG A 62 5.68 14.35 -18.90
C ARG A 62 4.64 15.16 -18.12
N LEU A 63 5.06 15.79 -17.02
CA LEU A 63 4.19 16.72 -16.32
C LEU A 63 3.85 17.90 -17.25
N LEU A 64 2.55 18.13 -17.46
CA LEU A 64 2.03 19.27 -18.23
C LEU A 64 1.70 20.43 -17.29
N SER A 65 0.98 20.14 -16.20
CA SER A 65 0.63 21.13 -15.18
C SER A 65 0.41 20.45 -13.82
N SER A 66 0.57 21.24 -12.76
CA SER A 66 0.27 20.84 -11.39
C SER A 66 -0.44 21.99 -10.66
N SER A 67 -1.42 21.65 -9.85
CA SER A 67 -2.10 22.54 -8.92
C SER A 67 -2.24 21.84 -7.56
N GLU A 68 -2.85 22.50 -6.59
CA GLU A 68 -3.10 21.90 -5.27
C GLU A 68 -4.01 20.66 -5.33
N THR A 69 -4.86 20.54 -6.36
CA THR A 69 -5.85 19.47 -6.47
C THR A 69 -5.64 18.56 -7.68
N ALA A 70 -4.68 18.86 -8.55
CA ALA A 70 -4.53 18.12 -9.80
C ALA A 70 -3.09 18.04 -10.32
N PHE A 71 -2.73 16.88 -10.89
CA PHE A 71 -1.57 16.72 -11.77
C PHE A 71 -2.04 16.27 -13.15
N VAL A 72 -1.66 17.02 -14.18
CA VAL A 72 -1.93 16.67 -15.57
C VAL A 72 -0.64 16.20 -16.22
N TYR A 73 -0.66 14.99 -16.74
CA TYR A 73 0.44 14.40 -17.48
C TYR A 73 0.07 14.27 -18.95
N GLU A 74 1.00 14.63 -19.84
CA GLU A 74 0.84 14.47 -21.29
C GLU A 74 1.77 13.37 -21.80
N ARG A 75 1.24 12.50 -22.66
CA ARG A 75 2.01 11.42 -23.29
C ARG A 75 3.10 11.98 -24.18
N ARG A 76 4.30 11.40 -24.11
CA ARG A 76 5.42 11.63 -25.03
C ARG A 76 5.24 10.74 -26.26
N ASP A 77 4.85 11.32 -27.40
CA ASP A 77 4.67 10.54 -28.64
C ASP A 77 5.97 9.96 -29.19
N ASN A 78 7.11 10.56 -28.85
CA ASN A 78 8.46 10.11 -29.15
C ASN A 78 9.10 9.33 -27.98
N TRP A 79 8.30 8.71 -27.11
CA TRP A 79 8.84 7.91 -26.02
C TRP A 79 9.65 6.73 -26.56
N TRP A 80 10.91 6.62 -26.16
CA TRP A 80 11.86 5.58 -26.58
C TRP A 80 11.30 4.15 -26.45
N GLY A 81 10.51 3.88 -25.41
CA GLY A 81 9.90 2.57 -25.19
C GLY A 81 8.85 2.20 -26.23
N THR A 82 8.34 3.17 -26.99
CA THR A 82 7.41 2.90 -28.11
C THR A 82 8.11 2.16 -29.23
N GLU A 83 9.29 2.63 -29.63
CA GLU A 83 10.09 1.99 -30.67
C GLU A 83 10.66 0.67 -30.16
N GLN A 84 11.21 0.66 -28.93
CA GLN A 84 11.87 -0.51 -28.37
C GLN A 84 10.93 -1.67 -28.06
N TYR A 85 9.71 -1.39 -27.59
CA TYR A 85 8.78 -2.41 -27.11
C TYR A 85 7.49 -2.50 -27.93
N GLY A 86 7.28 -1.62 -28.92
CA GLY A 86 6.01 -1.54 -29.66
C GLY A 86 4.83 -1.07 -28.79
N VAL A 87 5.10 -0.50 -27.61
CA VAL A 87 4.06 -0.11 -26.65
C VAL A 87 3.89 1.41 -26.65
N LYS A 88 2.67 1.86 -26.95
CA LYS A 88 2.28 3.26 -26.83
C LYS A 88 1.04 3.38 -25.94
N PRO A 89 1.13 4.02 -24.76
CA PRO A 89 -0.07 4.25 -23.94
C PRO A 89 -1.15 4.98 -24.74
N ALA A 90 -2.38 4.47 -24.74
CA ALA A 90 -3.46 5.04 -25.54
C ALA A 90 -3.87 6.46 -25.09
N PRO A 91 -4.01 6.77 -23.78
CA PRO A 91 -4.44 8.10 -23.35
C PRO A 91 -3.42 9.18 -23.69
N ARG A 92 -3.86 10.28 -24.32
CA ARG A 92 -3.02 11.47 -24.54
C ARG A 92 -2.70 12.16 -23.23
N TYR A 93 -3.69 12.24 -22.33
CA TYR A 93 -3.57 12.85 -21.02
C TYR A 93 -3.91 11.84 -19.93
N VAL A 94 -3.21 11.94 -18.80
CA VAL A 94 -3.58 11.28 -17.55
C VAL A 94 -3.72 12.38 -16.51
N VAL A 95 -4.91 12.50 -15.93
CA VAL A 95 -5.26 13.53 -14.97
C VAL A 95 -5.45 12.87 -13.61
N TYR A 96 -4.56 13.15 -12.68
CA TYR A 96 -4.73 12.78 -11.28
C TYR A 96 -5.39 13.94 -10.56
N GLN A 97 -6.71 13.87 -10.41
CA GLN A 97 -7.53 14.90 -9.75
C GLN A 97 -8.00 14.41 -8.38
N TYR A 98 -7.91 15.28 -7.37
CA TYR A 98 -8.58 15.06 -6.11
C TYR A 98 -10.07 15.35 -6.26
N PHE A 99 -10.90 14.30 -6.08
CA PHE A 99 -12.36 14.37 -6.22
C PHE A 99 -13.09 14.56 -4.87
N GLY A 100 -12.38 14.59 -3.75
CA GLY A 100 -12.99 14.71 -2.43
C GLY A 100 -13.29 13.35 -1.77
N PRO A 101 -14.28 13.29 -0.86
CA PRO A 101 -14.64 12.06 -0.15
C PRO A 101 -15.31 11.03 -1.06
N GLU A 102 -15.52 9.82 -0.52
CA GLU A 102 -16.16 8.69 -1.21
C GLU A 102 -17.45 9.06 -1.96
N THR A 103 -18.31 9.89 -1.36
CA THR A 103 -19.58 10.32 -1.96
C THR A 103 -19.39 11.11 -3.26
N SER A 104 -18.41 12.01 -3.32
CA SER A 104 -18.08 12.77 -4.52
C SER A 104 -17.49 11.89 -5.61
N VAL A 105 -16.63 10.94 -5.22
CA VAL A 105 -16.05 9.95 -6.13
C VAL A 105 -17.15 9.06 -6.73
N ALA A 106 -18.12 8.63 -5.91
CA ALA A 106 -19.26 7.84 -6.37
C ALA A 106 -20.13 8.58 -7.39
N ILE A 107 -20.37 9.88 -7.18
CA ILE A 107 -21.06 10.73 -8.14
C ILE A 107 -20.27 10.80 -9.44
N GLY A 108 -18.97 11.11 -9.37
CA GLY A 108 -18.11 11.22 -10.55
C GLY A 108 -18.04 9.93 -11.38
N LEU A 109 -17.99 8.77 -10.73
CA LEU A 109 -18.08 7.49 -11.44
C LEU A 109 -19.46 7.25 -12.05
N THR A 110 -20.52 7.69 -11.38
CA THR A 110 -21.89 7.56 -11.89
C THR A 110 -22.11 8.41 -13.13
N THR A 111 -21.53 9.62 -13.18
CA THR A 111 -21.66 10.58 -14.28
C THR A 111 -20.60 10.43 -15.38
N ASN A 112 -19.62 9.53 -15.21
CA ASN A 112 -18.44 9.38 -16.07
C ASN A 112 -17.50 10.60 -16.06
N ASP A 113 -17.46 11.36 -14.96
CA ASP A 113 -16.50 12.45 -14.76
C ASP A 113 -15.10 11.93 -14.35
N ILE A 114 -15.01 10.67 -13.90
CA ILE A 114 -13.75 9.97 -13.65
C ILE A 114 -13.75 8.56 -14.23
N ASP A 115 -12.60 8.14 -14.75
CA ASP A 115 -12.40 6.79 -15.31
C ASP A 115 -12.08 5.75 -14.23
N SER A 116 -11.34 6.14 -13.18
CA SER A 116 -10.91 5.24 -12.11
C SER A 116 -10.76 5.99 -10.79
N PRO A 117 -11.28 5.46 -9.67
CA PRO A 117 -11.04 6.01 -8.35
C PRO A 117 -9.66 5.59 -7.81
N ALA A 118 -9.23 6.23 -6.73
CA ALA A 118 -8.09 5.76 -5.95
C ALA A 118 -8.38 4.39 -5.31
N ILE A 119 -7.35 3.56 -5.16
CA ILE A 119 -7.49 2.25 -4.53
C ILE A 119 -8.08 2.36 -3.12
N GLY A 120 -9.13 1.59 -2.85
CA GLY A 120 -9.73 1.47 -1.52
C GLY A 120 -10.60 2.64 -1.06
N ILE A 121 -10.95 3.61 -1.93
CA ILE A 121 -11.82 4.74 -1.54
C ILE A 121 -13.31 4.39 -1.50
N LEU A 122 -13.76 3.40 -2.26
CA LEU A 122 -15.15 2.94 -2.27
C LEU A 122 -15.34 1.76 -1.32
N SER A 123 -16.36 1.84 -0.47
CA SER A 123 -16.97 0.70 0.19
C SER A 123 -17.67 -0.22 -0.83
N LEU A 124 -17.98 -1.46 -0.43
CA LEU A 124 -18.69 -2.40 -1.30
C LEU A 124 -20.10 -1.88 -1.60
N GLY A 125 -20.81 -1.40 -0.58
CA GLY A 125 -22.14 -0.82 -0.73
C GLY A 125 -22.17 0.33 -1.73
N THR A 126 -21.23 1.28 -1.62
CA THR A 126 -21.13 2.40 -2.57
C THR A 126 -20.81 1.91 -3.98
N TYR A 127 -19.86 0.99 -4.14
CA TYR A 127 -19.53 0.42 -5.46
C TYR A 127 -20.76 -0.22 -6.13
N LEU A 128 -21.54 -1.00 -5.39
CA LEU A 128 -22.73 -1.65 -5.91
C LEU A 128 -23.78 -0.62 -6.37
N GLU A 129 -23.96 0.47 -5.62
CA GLU A 129 -24.88 1.54 -6.02
C GLU A 129 -24.38 2.33 -7.25
N VAL A 130 -23.08 2.62 -7.33
CA VAL A 130 -22.47 3.21 -8.53
C VAL A 130 -22.70 2.32 -9.75
N LYS A 131 -22.40 1.02 -9.63
CA LYS A 131 -22.58 0.05 -10.72
C LYS A 131 -24.05 -0.08 -11.15
N ARG A 132 -24.99 0.02 -10.19
CA ARG A 132 -26.43 0.00 -10.49
C ARG A 132 -26.84 1.19 -11.35
N LYS A 133 -26.27 2.37 -11.12
CA LYS A 133 -26.56 3.60 -11.88
C LYS A 133 -25.74 3.71 -13.18
N ASN A 134 -24.52 3.18 -13.17
CA ASN A 134 -23.61 3.18 -14.31
C ASN A 134 -23.06 1.74 -14.55
N PRO A 135 -23.69 0.96 -15.44
CA PRO A 135 -23.30 -0.43 -15.68
C PRO A 135 -21.94 -0.57 -16.39
N TYR A 136 -21.36 0.52 -16.89
CA TYR A 136 -20.01 0.52 -17.47
C TYR A 136 -18.91 0.50 -16.41
N VAL A 137 -19.22 0.82 -15.15
CA VAL A 137 -18.26 0.73 -14.05
C VAL A 137 -18.05 -0.74 -13.67
N THR A 138 -16.85 -1.25 -13.94
CA THR A 138 -16.44 -2.61 -13.61
C THR A 138 -15.47 -2.64 -12.43
N ALA A 139 -15.42 -3.77 -11.73
CA ALA A 139 -14.40 -4.05 -10.74
C ALA A 139 -13.53 -5.22 -11.18
N TRP A 140 -12.47 -5.52 -10.42
CA TRP A 140 -11.52 -6.57 -10.76
C TRP A 140 -12.17 -7.96 -10.92
N HIS A 141 -13.16 -8.26 -10.07
CA HIS A 141 -13.96 -9.47 -10.17
C HIS A 141 -15.44 -9.15 -10.44
N ALA A 142 -16.06 -9.92 -11.34
CA ALA A 142 -17.48 -9.74 -11.66
C ALA A 142 -18.40 -10.14 -10.50
N LYS A 143 -17.95 -11.05 -9.64
CA LYS A 143 -18.65 -11.54 -8.43
C LYS A 143 -17.91 -11.06 -7.18
N ALA A 144 -18.58 -11.15 -6.04
CA ALA A 144 -17.98 -10.89 -4.74
C ALA A 144 -16.63 -11.63 -4.58
N PRO A 145 -15.61 -10.99 -3.98
CA PRO A 145 -15.65 -9.70 -3.29
C PRO A 145 -15.49 -8.46 -4.21
N HIS A 146 -15.55 -8.63 -5.54
CA HIS A 146 -15.38 -7.58 -6.56
C HIS A 146 -13.99 -6.94 -6.65
N ALA A 147 -13.21 -6.94 -5.58
CA ALA A 147 -11.85 -6.44 -5.52
C ALA A 147 -10.80 -7.55 -5.65
N TRP A 148 -9.59 -7.17 -6.05
CA TRP A 148 -8.40 -7.99 -5.82
C TRP A 148 -7.91 -7.76 -4.38
N LEU A 149 -7.47 -8.81 -3.69
CA LEU A 149 -6.97 -8.70 -2.32
C LEU A 149 -5.70 -7.84 -2.30
N ASP A 150 -5.71 -6.80 -1.47
CA ASP A 150 -4.58 -5.87 -1.32
C ASP A 150 -3.29 -6.61 -0.90
N PRO A 151 -2.14 -6.42 -1.59
CA PRO A 151 -0.84 -6.99 -1.20
C PRO A 151 -0.38 -6.66 0.21
N CYS A 152 -0.91 -5.60 0.81
CA CYS A 152 -0.40 -5.03 2.04
C CYS A 152 -1.36 -5.30 3.20
N PRO A 153 -1.11 -6.31 4.06
CA PRO A 153 -1.84 -6.44 5.30
C PRO A 153 -1.82 -5.14 6.10
N ARG A 154 -3.00 -4.71 6.55
CA ARG A 154 -3.15 -3.48 7.34
C ARG A 154 -2.90 -3.79 8.81
N GLY A 155 -2.01 -3.03 9.43
CA GLY A 155 -1.66 -3.18 10.85
C GLY A 155 -1.76 -1.87 11.61
N LEU A 156 -2.17 -1.94 12.87
CA LEU A 156 -2.04 -0.82 13.79
C LEU A 156 -0.56 -0.66 14.17
N MET A 157 0.07 0.40 13.66
CA MET A 157 1.45 0.72 14.01
C MET A 157 1.49 1.50 15.32
N ILE A 158 2.23 0.96 16.30
CA ILE A 158 2.39 1.57 17.62
C ILE A 158 3.82 2.11 17.73
N GLN A 159 3.97 3.40 18.08
CA GLN A 159 5.26 3.95 18.48
C GLN A 159 5.70 3.27 19.79
N ASN A 160 6.75 2.46 19.71
CA ASN A 160 7.21 1.58 20.79
C ASN A 160 8.50 2.06 21.47
N ALA A 161 8.90 3.32 21.28
CA ALA A 161 10.13 3.86 21.88
C ALA A 161 10.01 4.21 23.38
N LYS A 162 8.80 4.19 23.95
CA LYS A 162 8.53 4.61 25.33
C LYS A 162 7.54 3.68 26.01
N SER A 163 7.67 3.56 27.33
CA SER A 163 6.71 2.85 28.18
C SER A 163 5.27 3.38 28.01
N PRO A 164 4.24 2.50 28.03
CA PRO A 164 4.35 1.04 28.11
C PRO A 164 4.62 0.33 26.78
N TRP A 165 4.69 1.06 25.67
CA TRP A 165 4.71 0.47 24.34
C TRP A 165 6.05 -0.15 23.95
N ASP A 166 7.12 0.12 24.70
CA ASP A 166 8.41 -0.57 24.61
C ASP A 166 8.31 -2.04 25.01
N GLN A 167 7.39 -2.39 25.92
CA GLN A 167 7.11 -3.76 26.36
C GLN A 167 6.29 -4.52 25.32
N LYS A 168 6.75 -5.73 24.94
CA LYS A 168 6.06 -6.55 23.93
C LYS A 168 4.68 -7.01 24.42
N GLU A 169 4.56 -7.25 25.72
CA GLU A 169 3.35 -7.67 26.41
C GLU A 169 2.24 -6.63 26.23
N ALA A 170 2.54 -5.34 26.41
CA ALA A 170 1.57 -4.26 26.20
C ALA A 170 1.05 -4.23 24.76
N ARG A 171 1.92 -4.48 23.77
CA ARG A 171 1.52 -4.55 22.36
C ARG A 171 0.68 -5.79 22.05
N TRP A 172 0.95 -6.92 22.70
CA TRP A 172 0.09 -8.11 22.64
C TRP A 172 -1.28 -7.85 23.25
N ALA A 173 -1.36 -7.15 24.38
CA ALA A 173 -2.64 -6.74 24.97
C ALA A 173 -3.48 -5.90 23.99
N ILE A 174 -2.87 -4.95 23.27
CA ILE A 174 -3.57 -4.21 22.21
C ILE A 174 -4.05 -5.14 21.10
N SER A 175 -3.24 -6.10 20.65
CA SER A 175 -3.67 -7.04 19.60
C SER A 175 -4.91 -7.84 20.00
N TYR A 176 -5.00 -8.27 21.26
CA TYR A 176 -6.16 -8.97 21.82
C TYR A 176 -7.41 -8.08 21.94
N LEU A 177 -7.26 -6.75 21.96
CA LEU A 177 -8.38 -5.81 21.99
C LEU A 177 -8.96 -5.48 20.61
N ILE A 178 -8.34 -5.96 19.53
CA ILE A 178 -8.80 -5.70 18.16
C ILE A 178 -9.64 -6.89 17.69
N ASP A 179 -10.96 -6.67 17.62
CA ASP A 179 -11.88 -7.58 16.95
C ASP A 179 -11.76 -7.44 15.42
N ARG A 180 -10.90 -8.26 14.82
CA ARG A 180 -10.62 -8.22 13.38
C ARG A 180 -11.80 -8.73 12.56
N ASP A 181 -12.59 -9.65 13.10
CA ASP A 181 -13.79 -10.18 12.42
C ASP A 181 -14.88 -9.10 12.36
N ALA A 182 -15.07 -8.34 13.43
CA ALA A 182 -15.94 -7.16 13.42
C ALA A 182 -15.45 -6.10 12.44
N VAL A 183 -14.14 -5.82 12.39
CA VAL A 183 -13.58 -4.88 11.39
C VAL A 183 -13.86 -5.35 9.97
N VAL A 184 -13.60 -6.62 9.66
CA VAL A 184 -13.85 -7.21 8.33
C VAL A 184 -15.34 -7.13 7.97
N THR A 185 -16.21 -7.46 8.91
CA THR A 185 -17.65 -7.52 8.68
C THR A 185 -18.28 -6.14 8.54
N LEU A 186 -17.96 -5.22 9.47
CA LEU A 186 -18.63 -3.93 9.57
C LEU A 186 -18.00 -2.86 8.68
N ALA A 187 -16.66 -2.79 8.63
CA ALA A 187 -15.96 -1.74 7.88
C ALA A 187 -15.62 -2.14 6.44
N TYR A 188 -15.41 -3.43 6.19
CA TYR A 188 -15.06 -3.94 4.85
C TYR A 188 -16.16 -4.78 4.21
N GLU A 189 -17.31 -4.96 4.87
CA GLU A 189 -18.46 -5.69 4.32
C GLU A 189 -18.08 -7.11 3.82
N GLY A 190 -17.12 -7.77 4.48
CA GLY A 190 -16.63 -9.10 4.12
C GLY A 190 -15.73 -9.16 2.88
N THR A 191 -15.27 -8.02 2.35
CA THR A 191 -14.39 -7.98 1.16
C THR A 191 -12.92 -8.27 1.45
N THR A 192 -12.57 -8.52 2.71
CA THR A 192 -11.20 -8.82 3.16
C THR A 192 -11.22 -9.90 4.23
N SER A 193 -10.05 -10.25 4.78
CA SER A 193 -9.91 -11.24 5.84
C SER A 193 -8.95 -10.74 6.93
N PRO A 194 -9.07 -11.23 8.17
CA PRO A 194 -8.04 -11.01 9.18
C PRO A 194 -6.68 -11.52 8.70
N SER A 195 -5.61 -10.76 8.97
CA SER A 195 -4.24 -11.22 8.71
C SER A 195 -3.57 -11.66 10.01
N TRP A 196 -2.96 -12.85 9.98
CA TRP A 196 -2.10 -13.38 11.03
C TRP A 196 -0.81 -12.58 11.17
N GLY A 197 -0.26 -12.07 10.07
CA GLY A 197 1.04 -11.42 10.08
C GLY A 197 1.18 -10.31 9.05
N PRO A 198 2.40 -9.77 8.88
CA PRO A 198 2.69 -8.73 7.91
C PRO A 198 2.82 -9.26 6.48
N TYR A 199 2.53 -10.55 6.25
CA TYR A 199 2.67 -11.21 4.96
C TYR A 199 1.33 -11.33 4.24
N PRO A 200 1.26 -11.04 2.93
CA PRO A 200 0.05 -11.27 2.16
C PRO A 200 -0.25 -12.77 2.00
N TYR A 201 -1.52 -13.11 1.81
CA TYR A 201 -1.96 -14.48 1.54
C TYR A 201 -1.96 -14.79 0.04
N TYR A 202 -0.79 -14.69 -0.58
CA TYR A 202 -0.62 -15.14 -1.96
C TYR A 202 -0.32 -16.62 -2.01
N LYS A 203 -0.89 -17.30 -3.01
CA LYS A 203 -0.67 -18.74 -3.25
C LYS A 203 0.81 -19.12 -3.32
N GLY A 204 1.67 -18.23 -3.83
CA GLY A 204 3.11 -18.45 -3.86
C GLY A 204 3.78 -18.50 -2.48
N LEU A 205 3.10 -18.02 -1.43
CA LEU A 205 3.55 -18.04 -0.05
C LEU A 205 3.05 -19.26 0.75
N ASP A 206 2.09 -20.02 0.21
CA ASP A 206 1.50 -21.19 0.88
C ASP A 206 2.57 -22.18 1.41
N PRO A 207 3.64 -22.54 0.66
CA PRO A 207 4.66 -23.44 1.18
C PRO A 207 5.37 -22.89 2.44
N TYR A 208 5.56 -21.57 2.52
CA TYR A 208 6.18 -20.95 3.68
C TYR A 208 5.23 -20.95 4.88
N PHE A 209 3.95 -20.64 4.67
CA PHE A 209 2.94 -20.76 5.73
C PHE A 209 2.79 -22.20 6.22
N ALA A 210 2.90 -23.20 5.34
CA ALA A 210 2.85 -24.61 5.72
C ALA A 210 4.02 -25.01 6.65
N THR A 211 5.21 -24.41 6.47
CA THR A 211 6.39 -24.70 7.31
C THR A 211 6.36 -24.06 8.70
N ILE A 212 5.44 -23.15 8.97
CA ILE A 212 5.37 -22.38 10.23
C ILE A 212 4.03 -22.55 10.95
N GLN A 213 3.28 -23.61 10.68
CA GLN A 213 1.97 -23.84 11.31
C GLN A 213 2.06 -23.89 12.83
N ASP A 214 3.12 -24.51 13.36
CA ASP A 214 3.42 -24.54 14.80
C ASP A 214 3.56 -23.11 15.38
N LEU A 215 4.19 -22.19 14.64
CA LEU A 215 4.31 -20.80 15.05
C LEU A 215 2.98 -20.04 14.95
N ILE A 216 2.18 -20.32 13.92
CA ILE A 216 0.85 -19.71 13.75
C ILE A 216 -0.05 -20.09 14.92
N GLU A 217 -0.07 -21.37 15.30
CA GLU A 217 -0.83 -21.89 16.44
C GLU A 217 -0.32 -21.32 17.77
N LYS A 218 1.01 -21.26 17.94
CA LYS A 218 1.64 -20.71 19.15
C LYS A 218 1.38 -19.22 19.34
N TYR A 219 1.24 -18.46 18.26
CA TYR A 219 1.07 -17.00 18.27
C TYR A 219 -0.26 -16.61 17.61
N PRO A 220 -1.38 -16.63 18.36
CA PRO A 220 -2.71 -16.35 17.83
C PRO A 220 -2.95 -14.84 17.69
N THR A 221 -2.20 -14.17 16.82
CA THR A 221 -2.22 -12.71 16.60
C THR A 221 -3.58 -12.15 16.18
N THR A 222 -4.46 -12.99 15.64
CA THR A 222 -5.82 -12.61 15.23
C THR A 222 -6.87 -12.78 16.31
N LYS A 223 -6.53 -13.41 17.45
CA LYS A 223 -7.49 -13.70 18.52
C LYS A 223 -7.95 -12.39 19.18
N TYR A 224 -9.27 -12.22 19.27
CA TYR A 224 -9.91 -11.20 20.10
C TYR A 224 -10.18 -11.78 21.50
N ASP A 225 -9.57 -11.18 22.53
CA ASP A 225 -9.68 -11.64 23.93
C ASP A 225 -9.43 -10.47 24.91
N PRO A 226 -10.43 -9.61 25.14
CA PRO A 226 -10.27 -8.47 26.05
C PRO A 226 -9.85 -8.88 27.47
N ALA A 227 -10.32 -10.02 27.97
CA ALA A 227 -9.96 -10.51 29.30
C ALA A 227 -8.47 -10.82 29.40
N LYS A 228 -7.87 -11.43 28.36
CA LYS A 228 -6.43 -11.66 28.30
C LYS A 228 -5.64 -10.36 28.25
N ALA A 229 -6.14 -9.35 27.54
CA ALA A 229 -5.52 -8.02 27.55
C ALA A 229 -5.52 -7.41 28.96
N GLU A 230 -6.62 -7.53 29.71
CA GLU A 230 -6.70 -7.04 31.09
C GLU A 230 -5.71 -7.76 32.03
N GLU A 231 -5.57 -9.08 31.91
CA GLU A 231 -4.57 -9.86 32.65
C GLU A 231 -3.15 -9.36 32.38
N ILE A 232 -2.82 -9.12 31.10
CA ILE A 232 -1.52 -8.62 30.70
C ILE A 232 -1.27 -7.22 31.28
N PHE A 233 -2.20 -6.28 31.13
CA PHE A 233 -2.02 -4.94 31.68
C PHE A 233 -1.83 -4.96 33.21
N LYS A 234 -2.58 -5.80 33.95
CA LYS A 234 -2.36 -5.99 35.39
C LYS A 234 -0.98 -6.54 35.72
N SER A 235 -0.48 -7.52 34.95
CA SER A 235 0.87 -8.07 35.13
C SER A 235 1.98 -7.05 34.89
N LEU A 236 1.71 -6.01 34.10
CA LEU A 236 2.61 -4.89 33.83
C LEU A 236 2.48 -3.75 34.86
N GLY A 237 1.70 -3.95 35.93
CA GLY A 237 1.50 -2.96 36.99
C GLY A 237 0.47 -1.88 36.66
N PHE A 238 -0.36 -2.08 35.62
CA PHE A 238 -1.45 -1.15 35.32
C PHE A 238 -2.72 -1.52 36.08
N ASN A 239 -3.43 -0.49 36.54
CA ASN A 239 -4.76 -0.60 37.12
C ASN A 239 -5.76 0.15 36.26
N LYS A 240 -6.98 -0.39 36.13
CA LYS A 240 -8.05 0.27 35.40
C LYS A 240 -8.71 1.31 36.32
N GLY A 241 -8.61 2.58 35.94
CA GLY A 241 -9.25 3.70 36.62
C GLY A 241 -10.78 3.59 36.59
N THR A 242 -11.45 4.39 37.41
CA THR A 242 -12.92 4.46 37.47
C THR A 242 -13.54 5.00 36.17
N ASP A 243 -12.75 5.71 35.37
CA ASP A 243 -13.07 6.18 34.02
C ASP A 243 -12.82 5.12 32.93
N GLY A 244 -12.33 3.93 33.31
CA GLY A 244 -12.00 2.84 32.40
C GLY A 244 -10.62 2.94 31.76
N VAL A 245 -9.82 3.98 32.07
CA VAL A 245 -8.48 4.18 31.53
C VAL A 245 -7.45 3.42 32.37
N TRP A 246 -6.54 2.70 31.71
CA TRP A 246 -5.45 2.00 32.40
C TRP A 246 -4.34 2.99 32.78
N VAL A 247 -4.00 3.03 34.07
CA VAL A 247 -2.94 3.88 34.64
C VAL A 247 -1.90 3.02 35.34
N MET A 248 -0.64 3.44 35.29
CA MET A 248 0.43 2.77 36.03
C MET A 248 0.17 2.98 37.53
N GLY A 249 0.15 1.87 38.29
CA GLY A 249 -0.02 1.89 39.73
C GLY A 249 1.18 2.45 40.49
#